data_AF-A0A4Q2XNI0-F1
#
_entry.id   AF-A0A4Q2XNI0-F1
#
_cell.length_a   1.000
_cell.length_b   1.000
_cell.length_c   1.000
_cell.angle_alpha   90.00
_cell.angle_beta   90.00
_cell.angle_gamma   90.00
#
_symmetry.space_group_name_H-M   'P 1'
#
loop_
_entity.id
_entity.type
_entity.pdbx_description
1 polymer ?
#
loop_
_entity_poly.entity_id
_entity_poly.type
_entity_poly.pdbx_seq_one_letter_code
_entity_poly.pdbx_strand_id
1 'polypeptide(L)'
;MKNPFRILIPVMCAGVLTTLHAKEAGPAWTVRANHENALYQTGETATFTITLGADAKVAPDAELFWTMSKDGVDPKTHGKVKLQGGKATVTGKLDEPGFLLCKVSSEADGKGTAGSWGVGYSPDRIGRSMPFPQEFDAFWKGQLDKLAAVPLNPVLTPVGEPKDVESFDTRVDCVGAKVSGYFSRPKGAKPKSLPIILTL
;
A
#
# COMPACT_ATOMS: atom_id res chain seq x y z
N MET A 1 -10.11 71.61 37.78
CA MET A 1 -11.28 70.95 37.17
C MET A 1 -10.78 69.75 36.36
N LYS A 2 -11.09 68.53 36.83
CA LYS A 2 -11.01 67.22 36.14
C LYS A 2 -9.67 66.80 35.48
N ASN A 3 -8.94 65.91 36.15
CA ASN A 3 -8.16 64.85 35.45
C ASN A 3 -9.14 63.93 34.71
N PRO A 4 -8.70 63.23 33.66
CA PRO A 4 -8.60 61.77 33.89
C PRO A 4 -7.52 61.03 33.06
N PHE A 5 -6.99 59.98 33.72
CA PHE A 5 -6.66 58.66 33.18
C PHE A 5 -5.59 58.53 32.07
N ARG A 6 -4.38 58.10 32.47
CA ARG A 6 -3.46 57.35 31.60
C ARG A 6 -3.65 55.86 31.84
N ILE A 7 -4.16 55.16 30.84
CA ILE A 7 -4.32 53.69 30.82
C ILE A 7 -2.95 53.07 30.53
N LEU A 8 -2.52 52.17 31.42
CA LEU A 8 -1.35 51.32 31.24
C LEU A 8 -1.79 50.02 30.54
N ILE A 9 -1.33 49.77 29.31
CA ILE A 9 -1.62 48.53 28.57
C ILE A 9 -0.59 47.46 28.98
N PRO A 10 -1.00 46.30 29.52
CA PRO A 10 -0.08 45.21 29.80
C PRO A 10 0.22 44.47 28.50
N VAL A 11 1.50 44.42 28.12
CA VAL A 11 1.99 43.55 27.05
C VAL A 11 1.94 42.11 27.55
N MET A 12 0.95 41.35 27.08
CA MET A 12 0.79 39.93 27.34
C MET A 12 1.68 39.15 26.36
N CYS A 13 2.84 38.67 26.82
CA CYS A 13 3.68 37.74 26.08
C CYS A 13 2.97 36.38 25.96
N ALA A 14 2.37 36.10 24.81
CA ALA A 14 1.92 34.77 24.45
C ALA A 14 3.13 33.86 24.23
N GLY A 15 3.44 33.03 25.23
CA GLY A 15 4.45 31.98 25.09
C GLY A 15 3.96 30.91 24.11
N VAL A 16 4.54 30.87 22.92
CA VAL A 16 4.34 29.79 21.96
C VAL A 16 5.02 28.54 22.53
N LEU A 17 4.23 27.63 23.11
CA LEU A 17 4.68 26.31 23.50
C LEU A 17 4.91 25.49 22.23
N THR A 18 6.13 25.49 21.72
CA THR A 18 6.56 24.63 20.62
C THR A 18 6.69 23.20 21.16
N THR A 19 5.72 22.35 20.84
CA THR A 19 5.87 20.91 21.03
C THR A 19 6.94 20.40 20.06
N LEU A 20 8.16 20.21 20.56
CA LEU A 20 9.18 19.41 19.89
C LEU A 20 8.64 17.99 19.75
N HIS A 21 8.11 17.68 18.56
CA HIS A 21 7.89 16.29 18.18
C HIS A 21 9.27 15.66 18.04
N ALA A 22 9.65 14.84 19.02
CA ALA A 22 10.79 13.94 18.88
C ALA A 22 10.48 13.02 17.69
N LYS A 23 11.07 13.31 16.54
CA LYS A 23 11.08 12.39 15.41
C LYS A 23 11.76 11.13 15.92
N GLU A 24 11.01 10.04 16.06
CA GLU A 24 11.61 8.74 16.37
C GLU A 24 12.72 8.50 15.34
N ALA A 25 13.95 8.44 15.84
CA ALA A 25 15.08 8.18 14.99
C ALA A 25 14.90 6.76 14.43
N GLY A 26 14.86 6.66 13.10
CA GLY A 26 14.92 5.36 12.43
C GLY A 26 16.18 4.59 12.84
N PRO A 27 16.29 3.32 12.44
CA PRO A 27 17.43 2.48 12.81
C PRO A 27 18.74 3.17 12.40
N ALA A 28 19.77 3.02 13.23
CA ALA A 28 21.09 3.58 12.98
C ALA A 28 21.83 2.88 11.83
N TRP A 29 21.19 1.92 11.15
CA TRP A 29 21.71 1.16 10.02
C TRP A 29 20.67 1.02 8.92
N THR A 30 21.15 0.71 7.73
CA THR A 30 20.35 0.35 6.55
C THR A 30 20.58 -1.12 6.20
N VAL A 31 19.60 -1.74 5.55
CA VAL A 31 19.70 -3.09 5.00
C VAL A 31 19.41 -3.00 3.51
N ARG A 32 20.25 -3.59 2.65
CA ARG A 32 20.02 -3.66 1.20
C ARG A 32 20.43 -5.00 0.64
N ALA A 33 19.66 -5.54 -0.30
CA ALA A 33 20.04 -6.74 -1.04
C ALA A 33 21.01 -6.41 -2.19
N ASN A 34 21.75 -7.41 -2.67
CA ASN A 34 22.77 -7.25 -3.71
C ASN A 34 22.21 -7.01 -5.13
N HIS A 35 20.96 -7.41 -5.41
CA HIS A 35 20.29 -7.07 -6.67
C HIS A 35 19.62 -5.70 -6.60
N GLU A 36 19.91 -4.83 -7.57
CA GLU A 36 19.34 -3.48 -7.64
C GLU A 36 17.81 -3.48 -7.75
N ASN A 37 17.24 -4.44 -8.49
CA ASN A 37 15.79 -4.59 -8.66
C ASN A 37 15.13 -5.42 -7.55
N ALA A 38 15.91 -5.98 -6.61
CA ALA A 38 15.45 -6.86 -5.55
C ALA A 38 14.68 -8.11 -6.01
N LEU A 39 14.92 -8.58 -7.25
CA LEU A 39 14.28 -9.77 -7.83
C LEU A 39 15.28 -10.91 -8.01
N TYR A 40 14.86 -12.11 -7.64
CA TYR A 40 15.65 -13.35 -7.65
C TYR A 40 14.84 -14.50 -8.24
N GLN A 41 15.51 -15.53 -8.73
CA GLN A 41 14.87 -16.81 -9.04
C GLN A 41 14.73 -17.67 -7.79
N THR A 42 13.70 -18.50 -7.70
CA THR A 42 13.57 -19.51 -6.62
C THR A 42 14.84 -20.35 -6.51
N GLY A 43 15.36 -20.48 -5.29
CA GLY A 43 16.60 -21.20 -4.97
C GLY A 43 17.87 -20.36 -5.07
N GLU A 44 17.81 -19.15 -5.63
CA GLU A 44 18.92 -18.20 -5.67
C GLU A 44 19.21 -17.62 -4.28
N THR A 45 20.46 -17.27 -3.97
CA THR A 45 20.83 -16.70 -2.67
C THR A 45 20.85 -15.17 -2.73
N ALA A 46 19.96 -14.52 -1.97
CA ALA A 46 20.06 -13.10 -1.70
C ALA A 46 21.07 -12.82 -0.58
N THR A 47 21.92 -11.82 -0.80
CA THR A 47 22.86 -11.29 0.19
C THR A 47 22.41 -9.91 0.63
N PHE A 48 22.06 -9.77 1.91
CA PHE A 48 21.68 -8.52 2.54
C PHE A 48 22.90 -7.89 3.21
N THR A 49 23.24 -6.68 2.81
CA THR A 49 24.29 -5.86 3.41
C THR A 49 23.68 -4.92 4.44
N ILE A 50 24.15 -5.03 5.68
CA ILE A 50 23.87 -4.09 6.76
C ILE A 50 24.96 -3.02 6.73
N THR A 51 24.56 -1.74 6.69
CA THR A 51 25.50 -0.61 6.75
C THR A 51 25.06 0.38 7.80
N LEU A 52 25.95 0.63 8.77
CA LEU A 52 25.77 1.63 9.81
C LEU A 52 25.82 3.05 9.21
N GLY A 53 24.94 3.93 9.68
CA GLY A 53 24.94 5.35 9.32
C GLY A 53 26.15 6.06 9.91
N ALA A 54 26.61 7.14 9.24
CA ALA A 54 27.80 7.88 9.66
C ALA A 54 27.71 8.42 11.10
N ASP A 55 26.52 8.85 11.52
CA ASP A 55 26.26 9.43 12.85
C ASP A 55 25.65 8.43 13.85
N ALA A 56 25.74 7.13 13.55
CA ALA A 56 25.17 6.10 14.40
C ALA A 56 25.85 6.05 15.77
N LYS A 57 25.04 6.06 16.84
CA LYS A 57 25.51 5.86 18.22
C LYS A 57 25.78 4.39 18.59
N VAL A 58 25.80 3.51 17.59
CA VAL A 58 26.05 2.07 17.74
C VAL A 58 27.52 1.80 17.43
N ALA A 59 28.18 0.94 18.20
CA ALA A 59 29.58 0.63 17.97
C ALA A 59 29.79 -0.01 16.57
N PRO A 60 30.86 0.34 15.83
CA PRO A 60 31.16 -0.25 14.52
C PRO A 60 31.39 -1.76 14.53
N ASP A 61 31.56 -2.38 15.69
CA ASP A 61 31.72 -3.82 15.91
C ASP A 61 30.59 -4.46 16.74
N ALA A 62 29.46 -3.74 16.88
CA ALA A 62 28.30 -4.22 17.62
C ALA A 62 27.74 -5.53 17.04
N GLU A 63 27.13 -6.34 17.91
CA GLU A 63 26.31 -7.49 17.54
C GLU A 63 24.86 -7.04 17.30
N LEU A 64 24.30 -7.42 16.15
CA LEU A 64 22.91 -7.19 15.78
C LEU A 64 22.19 -8.54 15.61
N PHE A 65 20.86 -8.49 15.66
CA PHE A 65 20.00 -9.66 15.51
C PHE A 65 19.24 -9.55 14.20
N TRP A 66 19.20 -10.62 13.42
CA TRP A 66 18.42 -10.67 12.18
C TRP A 66 17.28 -11.67 12.30
N THR A 67 16.20 -11.40 11.58
CA THR A 67 15.06 -12.29 11.38
C THR A 67 14.67 -12.27 9.92
N MET A 68 14.47 -13.46 9.36
CA MET A 68 13.98 -13.64 8.00
C MET A 68 12.68 -14.43 8.01
N SER A 69 11.73 -14.01 7.17
CA SER A 69 10.41 -14.64 7.01
C SER A 69 9.90 -14.50 5.59
N LYS A 70 9.13 -15.48 5.14
CA LYS A 70 8.27 -15.31 3.96
C LYS A 70 7.10 -14.38 4.32
N ASP A 71 6.92 -13.32 3.55
CA ASP A 71 5.81 -12.35 3.66
C ASP A 71 5.63 -11.69 5.05
N GLY A 72 6.66 -11.73 5.90
CA GLY A 72 6.61 -11.13 7.24
C GLY A 72 5.91 -11.97 8.32
N VAL A 73 5.46 -13.18 7.98
CA VAL A 73 4.72 -14.10 8.86
C VAL A 73 5.55 -15.32 9.22
N ASP A 74 5.09 -16.12 10.19
CA ASP A 74 5.76 -17.37 10.53
C ASP A 74 5.64 -18.40 9.38
N PRO A 75 6.65 -19.26 9.19
CA PRO A 75 7.84 -19.45 10.02
C PRO A 75 8.92 -18.38 9.83
N LYS A 76 9.64 -18.09 10.93
CA LYS A 76 10.77 -17.16 10.98
C LYS A 76 12.07 -17.90 11.29
N THR A 77 13.13 -17.57 10.56
CA THR A 77 14.50 -17.90 10.92
C THR A 77 15.17 -16.68 11.54
N HIS A 78 16.05 -16.88 12.51
CA HIS A 78 16.73 -15.78 13.20
C HIS A 78 18.19 -16.13 13.47
N GLY A 79 18.97 -15.11 13.77
CA GLY A 79 20.35 -15.27 14.17
C GLY A 79 20.98 -13.96 14.60
N LYS A 80 22.29 -14.01 14.81
CA LYS A 80 23.12 -12.87 15.18
C LYS A 80 24.10 -12.56 14.07
N VAL A 81 24.51 -11.31 13.97
CA VAL A 81 25.56 -10.87 13.06
C VAL A 81 26.40 -9.78 13.71
N LYS A 82 27.72 -9.94 13.69
CA LYS A 82 28.65 -8.94 14.22
C LYS A 82 29.06 -7.98 13.11
N LEU A 83 28.97 -6.68 13.37
CA LEU A 83 29.50 -5.67 12.46
C LEU A 83 31.04 -5.74 12.41
N GLN A 84 31.60 -5.46 11.25
CA GLN A 84 33.03 -5.28 11.03
C GLN A 84 33.22 -3.91 10.38
N GLY A 85 33.68 -2.93 11.15
CA GLY A 85 33.83 -1.56 10.67
C GLY A 85 32.51 -0.93 10.21
N GLY A 86 31.41 -1.22 10.89
CA GLY A 86 30.07 -0.70 10.60
C GLY A 86 29.34 -1.42 9.48
N LYS A 87 29.86 -2.54 8.97
CA LYS A 87 29.21 -3.35 7.93
C LYS A 87 29.09 -4.81 8.33
N ALA A 88 28.04 -5.47 7.87
CA ALA A 88 27.90 -6.92 7.94
C ALA A 88 27.07 -7.45 6.78
N THR A 89 27.12 -8.76 6.56
CA THR A 89 26.28 -9.44 5.57
C THR A 89 25.54 -10.60 6.19
N VAL A 90 24.31 -10.81 5.74
CA VAL A 90 23.49 -11.99 6.05
C VAL A 90 22.88 -12.51 4.74
N THR A 91 22.69 -13.81 4.63
CA THR A 91 22.16 -14.44 3.40
C THR A 91 20.86 -15.16 3.66
N GLY A 92 20.01 -15.25 2.64
CA GLY A 92 18.75 -15.97 2.71
C GLY A 92 18.22 -16.29 1.32
N LYS A 93 17.34 -17.28 1.25
CA LYS A 93 16.70 -17.70 0.01
C LYS A 93 15.28 -18.23 0.24
N LEU A 94 14.48 -18.24 -0.82
CA LEU A 94 13.24 -19.01 -0.89
C LEU A 94 13.36 -20.04 -2.01
N ASP A 95 13.00 -21.29 -1.72
CA ASP A 95 12.93 -22.37 -2.71
C ASP A 95 11.55 -22.44 -3.40
N GLU A 96 10.67 -21.47 -3.11
CA GLU A 96 9.35 -21.30 -3.71
C GLU A 96 9.06 -19.82 -4.02
N PRO A 97 8.13 -19.51 -4.94
CA PRO A 97 7.75 -18.14 -5.24
C PRO A 97 7.19 -17.39 -4.01
N GLY A 98 7.61 -16.14 -3.83
CA GLY A 98 7.17 -15.31 -2.70
C GLY A 98 8.11 -14.16 -2.38
N PHE A 99 7.92 -13.53 -1.22
CA PHE A 99 8.78 -12.42 -0.78
C PHE A 99 9.52 -12.78 0.51
N LEU A 100 10.85 -12.64 0.49
CA LEU A 100 11.69 -12.82 1.67
C LEU A 100 11.94 -11.46 2.31
N LEU A 101 11.53 -11.30 3.57
CA LEU A 101 11.78 -10.08 4.34
C LEU A 101 12.91 -10.34 5.34
N CYS A 102 14.01 -9.58 5.21
CA CYS A 102 15.07 -9.52 6.21
C CYS A 102 14.87 -8.32 7.12
N LYS A 103 14.74 -8.55 8.43
CA LYS A 103 14.70 -7.53 9.49
C LYS A 103 15.96 -7.65 10.34
N VAL A 104 16.56 -6.51 10.70
CA VAL A 104 17.75 -6.43 11.55
C VAL A 104 17.48 -5.46 12.69
N SER A 105 17.59 -5.93 13.92
CA SER A 105 17.34 -5.19 15.17
C SER A 105 18.58 -5.17 16.08
N SER A 106 18.67 -4.18 16.96
CA SER A 106 19.63 -4.18 18.07
C SER A 106 19.21 -5.12 19.21
N GLU A 107 17.96 -5.56 19.25
CA GLU A 107 17.39 -6.39 20.31
C GLU A 107 16.99 -7.77 19.79
N ALA A 108 17.16 -8.79 20.62
CA ALA A 108 16.93 -10.18 20.25
C ALA A 108 15.45 -10.51 19.99
N ASP A 109 14.52 -9.80 20.64
CA ASP A 109 13.08 -10.02 20.47
C ASP A 109 12.50 -9.25 19.27
N GLY A 110 13.34 -8.51 18.54
CA GLY A 110 12.95 -7.72 17.39
C GLY A 110 12.04 -6.52 17.71
N LYS A 111 11.85 -6.17 18.99
CA LYS A 111 11.04 -5.01 19.42
C LYS A 111 11.79 -3.69 19.45
N GLY A 112 13.12 -3.72 19.36
CA GLY A 112 13.94 -2.52 19.19
C GLY A 112 13.85 -1.91 17.79
N THR A 113 14.51 -0.76 17.58
CA THR A 113 14.58 -0.09 16.27
C THR A 113 15.15 -1.05 15.22
N ALA A 114 14.46 -1.23 14.10
CA ALA A 114 14.82 -2.25 13.10
C ALA A 114 14.95 -1.66 11.69
N GLY A 115 16.04 -2.00 11.02
CA GLY A 115 16.19 -1.86 9.57
C GLY A 115 15.62 -3.08 8.87
N SER A 116 15.01 -2.90 7.70
CA SER A 116 14.50 -4.06 6.94
C SER A 116 14.62 -3.87 5.43
N TRP A 117 14.71 -4.99 4.73
CA TRP A 117 14.70 -5.03 3.27
C TRP A 117 14.01 -6.32 2.79
N GLY A 118 13.13 -6.19 1.80
CA GLY A 118 12.44 -7.30 1.16
C GLY A 118 12.99 -7.59 -0.23
N VAL A 119 12.95 -8.85 -0.64
CA VAL A 119 13.27 -9.28 -2.01
C VAL A 119 12.19 -10.24 -2.53
N GLY A 120 11.92 -10.20 -3.83
CA GLY A 120 10.97 -11.10 -4.49
C GLY A 120 11.67 -12.29 -5.15
N TYR A 121 11.14 -13.49 -4.93
CA TYR A 121 11.56 -14.73 -5.56
C TYR A 121 10.51 -15.16 -6.58
N SER A 122 10.86 -15.15 -7.87
CA SER A 122 9.99 -15.48 -9.01
C SER A 122 8.53 -15.02 -8.82
N PRO A 123 8.27 -13.72 -8.57
CA PRO A 123 6.95 -13.24 -8.18
C PRO A 123 5.86 -13.49 -9.24
N ASP A 124 6.26 -13.59 -10.51
CA ASP A 124 5.43 -13.97 -11.65
C ASP A 124 4.91 -15.42 -11.58
N ARG A 125 5.49 -16.25 -10.71
CA ARG A 125 5.11 -17.65 -10.50
C ARG A 125 4.29 -17.87 -9.23
N ILE A 126 3.92 -16.82 -8.50
CA ILE A 126 3.02 -16.94 -7.35
C ILE A 126 1.66 -17.41 -7.84
N GLY A 127 1.29 -18.63 -7.44
CA GLY A 127 0.02 -19.25 -7.79
C GLY A 127 -1.17 -18.72 -6.97
N ARG A 128 -2.36 -19.23 -7.29
CA ARG A 128 -3.57 -18.99 -6.48
C ARG A 128 -3.39 -19.59 -5.08
N SER A 129 -3.79 -18.85 -4.05
CA SER A 129 -3.73 -19.33 -2.66
C SER A 129 -4.68 -20.48 -2.35
N MET A 130 -5.75 -20.63 -3.15
CA MET A 130 -6.78 -21.65 -3.00
C MET A 130 -7.11 -22.25 -4.36
N PRO A 131 -7.58 -23.52 -4.41
CA PRO A 131 -8.17 -24.08 -5.61
C PRO A 131 -9.35 -23.23 -6.11
N PHE A 132 -9.62 -23.31 -7.41
CA PHE A 132 -10.83 -22.72 -7.97
C PHE A 132 -12.08 -23.38 -7.33
N PRO A 133 -13.04 -22.62 -6.79
CA PRO A 133 -14.23 -23.20 -6.18
C PRO A 133 -15.05 -24.00 -7.20
N GLN A 134 -15.42 -25.23 -6.86
CA GLN A 134 -16.21 -26.10 -7.75
C GLN A 134 -17.56 -25.48 -8.12
N GLU A 135 -18.16 -24.72 -7.19
CA GLU A 135 -19.48 -24.11 -7.35
C GLU A 135 -19.46 -22.71 -7.99
N PHE A 136 -18.29 -22.20 -8.42
CA PHE A 136 -18.17 -20.83 -8.93
C PHE A 136 -19.12 -20.55 -10.10
N ASP A 137 -19.14 -21.44 -11.09
CA ASP A 137 -19.97 -21.26 -12.28
C ASP A 137 -21.46 -21.39 -11.95
N ALA A 138 -21.83 -22.34 -11.10
CA ALA A 138 -23.21 -22.52 -10.66
C ALA A 138 -23.73 -21.30 -9.89
N PHE A 139 -22.90 -20.73 -9.01
CA PHE A 139 -23.21 -19.50 -8.29
C PHE A 139 -23.44 -18.34 -9.26
N TRP A 140 -22.49 -18.06 -10.16
CA TRP A 140 -22.59 -16.92 -11.09
C TRP A 140 -23.72 -17.09 -12.09
N LYS A 141 -23.96 -18.30 -12.59
CA LYS A 141 -25.14 -18.60 -13.39
C LYS A 141 -26.43 -18.26 -12.63
N GLY A 142 -26.53 -18.65 -11.37
CA GLY A 142 -27.68 -18.30 -10.53
C GLY A 142 -27.86 -16.79 -10.34
N GLN A 143 -26.78 -16.02 -10.23
CA GLN A 143 -26.87 -14.55 -10.16
C GLN A 143 -27.30 -13.93 -11.50
N LEU A 144 -26.76 -14.42 -12.61
CA LEU A 144 -27.12 -13.96 -13.96
C LEU A 144 -28.58 -14.29 -14.30
N ASP A 145 -29.06 -15.49 -13.94
CA ASP A 145 -30.45 -15.89 -14.16
C ASP A 145 -31.42 -14.98 -13.37
N LYS A 146 -31.07 -14.62 -12.12
CA LYS A 146 -31.84 -13.64 -11.31
C LYS A 146 -31.85 -12.26 -11.95
N LEU A 147 -30.72 -11.80 -12.49
CA LEU A 147 -30.62 -10.50 -13.16
C LEU A 147 -31.41 -10.49 -14.47
N ALA A 148 -31.34 -11.56 -15.27
CA ALA A 148 -32.05 -11.69 -16.54
C ALA A 148 -33.57 -11.66 -16.37
N ALA A 149 -34.08 -12.07 -15.21
CA ALA A 149 -35.50 -11.99 -14.88
C ALA A 149 -35.97 -10.55 -14.56
N VAL A 150 -35.06 -9.61 -14.33
CA VAL A 150 -35.39 -8.20 -14.07
C VAL A 150 -35.45 -7.43 -15.41
N PRO A 151 -36.61 -6.83 -15.77
CA PRO A 151 -36.68 -5.99 -16.96
C PRO A 151 -35.76 -4.77 -16.84
N LEU A 152 -35.05 -4.38 -17.90
CA LEU A 152 -34.07 -3.29 -17.86
C LEU A 152 -34.66 -1.92 -17.47
N ASN A 153 -35.87 -1.61 -17.94
CA ASN A 153 -36.63 -0.38 -17.68
C ASN A 153 -35.78 0.90 -17.51
N PRO A 154 -35.01 1.31 -18.53
CA PRO A 154 -34.15 2.47 -18.41
C PRO A 154 -34.97 3.76 -18.33
N VAL A 155 -34.68 4.58 -17.33
CA VAL A 155 -35.17 5.96 -17.17
C VAL A 155 -34.02 6.90 -17.48
N LEU A 156 -34.17 7.73 -18.51
CA LEU A 156 -33.16 8.72 -18.92
C LEU A 156 -33.68 10.12 -18.59
N THR A 157 -33.05 10.79 -17.63
CA THR A 157 -33.36 12.17 -17.24
C THR A 157 -32.31 13.11 -17.84
N PRO A 158 -32.67 14.00 -18.78
CA PRO A 158 -31.70 14.91 -19.38
C PRO A 158 -31.03 15.80 -18.32
N VAL A 159 -29.71 15.83 -18.33
CA VAL A 159 -28.89 16.74 -17.51
C VAL A 159 -28.04 17.56 -18.48
N GLY A 160 -28.19 18.88 -18.48
CA GLY A 160 -27.65 19.75 -19.52
C GLY A 160 -26.11 19.74 -19.64
N GLU A 161 -25.64 20.17 -20.82
CA GLU A 161 -24.23 20.34 -21.25
C GLU A 161 -23.40 19.05 -21.46
N PRO A 162 -22.43 19.03 -22.42
CA PRO A 162 -21.97 20.09 -23.35
C PRO A 162 -22.74 20.19 -24.69
N LYS A 163 -22.41 21.19 -25.52
CA LYS A 163 -23.16 21.58 -26.74
C LYS A 163 -23.37 20.45 -27.75
N ASP A 164 -22.40 19.56 -27.93
CA ASP A 164 -22.42 18.50 -28.96
C ASP A 164 -22.71 17.10 -28.40
N VAL A 165 -22.99 17.01 -27.10
CA VAL A 165 -23.28 15.76 -26.39
C VAL A 165 -24.65 15.90 -25.70
N GLU A 166 -25.44 14.84 -25.73
CA GLU A 166 -26.60 14.70 -24.85
C GLU A 166 -26.21 13.79 -23.68
N SER A 167 -26.50 14.25 -22.46
CA SER A 167 -26.17 13.56 -21.22
C SER A 167 -27.45 13.30 -20.42
N PHE A 168 -27.51 12.13 -19.79
CA PHE A 168 -28.67 11.66 -19.04
C PHE A 168 -28.24 11.11 -17.69
N ASP A 169 -28.86 11.58 -16.61
CA ASP A 169 -28.95 10.81 -15.37
C ASP A 169 -29.85 9.59 -15.65
N THR A 170 -29.24 8.42 -15.62
CA THR A 170 -29.81 7.15 -16.05
C THR A 170 -30.07 6.28 -14.85
N ARG A 171 -31.31 5.78 -14.75
CA ARG A 171 -31.70 4.79 -13.76
C ARG A 171 -32.18 3.53 -14.44
N VAL A 172 -31.70 2.37 -14.01
CA VAL A 172 -32.15 1.06 -14.51
C VAL A 172 -32.61 0.19 -13.35
N ASP A 173 -33.62 -0.63 -13.60
CA ASP A 173 -34.03 -1.65 -12.64
C ASP A 173 -32.93 -2.73 -12.56
N CYS A 174 -32.70 -3.27 -11.37
CA CYS A 174 -31.69 -4.29 -11.09
C CYS A 174 -32.13 -5.14 -9.89
N VAL A 175 -31.44 -6.25 -9.67
CA VAL A 175 -31.67 -7.11 -8.51
C VAL A 175 -31.40 -6.31 -7.22
N GLY A 176 -32.37 -6.30 -6.31
CA GLY A 176 -32.28 -5.59 -5.03
C GLY A 176 -32.66 -4.11 -5.14
N ALA A 177 -31.77 -3.28 -5.70
CA ALA A 177 -31.99 -1.84 -5.82
C ALA A 177 -31.72 -1.33 -7.25
N LYS A 178 -32.39 -0.25 -7.64
CA LYS A 178 -32.14 0.40 -8.94
C LYS A 178 -30.72 0.94 -9.00
N VAL A 179 -30.06 0.75 -10.14
CA VAL A 179 -28.72 1.30 -10.40
C VAL A 179 -28.88 2.68 -11.04
N SER A 180 -28.02 3.63 -10.64
CA SER A 180 -27.98 4.98 -11.22
C SER A 180 -26.60 5.23 -11.83
N GLY A 181 -26.53 6.02 -12.90
CA GLY A 181 -25.29 6.40 -13.56
C GLY A 181 -25.53 7.48 -14.60
N TYR A 182 -24.48 7.90 -15.30
CA TYR A 182 -24.61 8.86 -16.40
C TYR A 182 -24.42 8.16 -17.74
N PHE A 183 -25.34 8.42 -18.67
CA PHE A 183 -25.21 8.02 -20.06
C PHE A 183 -25.03 9.26 -20.92
N SER A 184 -23.94 9.32 -21.67
CA SER A 184 -23.65 10.43 -22.57
C SER A 184 -23.35 9.91 -23.97
N ARG A 185 -23.87 10.61 -25.00
CA ARG A 185 -23.58 10.32 -26.41
C ARG A 185 -23.53 11.59 -27.25
N PRO A 186 -22.78 11.60 -28.36
CA PRO A 186 -22.84 12.71 -29.33
C PRO A 186 -24.27 12.91 -29.86
N LYS A 187 -24.67 14.16 -30.04
CA LYS A 187 -25.98 14.50 -30.61
C LYS A 187 -26.09 13.97 -32.04
N GLY A 188 -27.24 13.40 -32.37
CA GLY A 188 -27.50 12.86 -33.71
C GLY A 188 -26.74 11.58 -34.05
N ALA A 189 -26.18 10.88 -33.06
CA ALA A 189 -25.58 9.57 -33.26
C ALA A 189 -26.59 8.60 -33.89
N LYS A 190 -26.19 7.90 -34.96
CA LYS A 190 -27.03 6.91 -35.63
C LYS A 190 -27.08 5.63 -34.77
N PRO A 191 -28.18 4.86 -34.83
CA PRO A 191 -28.23 3.55 -34.16
C PRO A 191 -27.02 2.69 -34.55
N LYS A 192 -26.35 2.11 -33.55
CA LYS A 192 -25.18 1.22 -33.70
C LYS A 192 -23.97 1.84 -34.43
N SER A 193 -23.87 3.16 -34.53
CA SER A 193 -22.73 3.80 -35.22
C SER A 193 -21.53 4.12 -34.35
N LEU A 194 -21.66 3.97 -33.03
CA LEU A 194 -20.63 4.34 -32.06
C LEU A 194 -20.31 3.16 -31.14
N PRO A 195 -19.05 3.00 -30.72
CA PRO A 195 -18.71 2.13 -29.60
C PRO A 195 -19.28 2.68 -28.29
N ILE A 196 -19.40 1.81 -27.28
CA ILE A 196 -19.74 2.20 -25.92
C ILE A 196 -18.53 2.01 -25.00
N ILE A 197 -18.30 2.98 -24.12
CA ILE A 197 -17.34 2.87 -23.02
C ILE A 197 -18.15 2.81 -21.74
N LEU A 198 -17.93 1.77 -20.95
CA LEU A 198 -18.53 1.62 -19.63
C LEU A 198 -17.45 1.88 -18.58
N THR A 199 -17.66 2.91 -17.76
CA THR A 199 -16.81 3.22 -16.61
C THR A 199 -17.49 2.71 -15.35
N LEU A 200 -16.80 1.86 -14.60
CA LEU A 200 -17.25 1.29 -13.33
C LEU A 200 -16.63 2.03 -12.15
#